data_AF-A0A2S7EPG6-F1
#
_entry.id   AF-A0A2S7EPG6-F1
#
_cell.length_a   1.000
_cell.length_b   1.000
_cell.length_c   1.000
_cell.angle_alpha   90.00
_cell.angle_beta   90.00
_cell.angle_gamma   90.00
#
_symmetry.space_group_name_H-M   'P 1'
#
loop_
_entity.id
_entity.type
_entity.pdbx_description
1 polymer ?
#
loop_
_entity_poly.entity_id
_entity_poly.type
_entity_poly.pdbx_seq_one_letter_code
_entity_poly.pdbx_strand_id
1 'polypeptide(L)'
;MDKWRCETSKELEMTIGRYGPGVLYRGQNQHYAGTDGQPSLSTSFQRQGCVPDLMIKWTYYAKRALQHLVRGWKETDDAATNQAILQHYGFRSFFLDASGNPHVAAWFASNRFESKIAVNMVEDCFEDPVWLRTLNARFVPAEDVGHLYLISQKALRQCGIQAVHLSEIATNEGAPRYVRQDTYMVGPLIQSGLHVDCVLAHITAPAEVLREFAGECNAEWLFPEPSDDPVYAELLAMPWEKMLHVPDDGLEAFRRSLELPEYSYHLQKHMPPRSAMYRPFWTRDLPPPSNCQTSAHIQMAQVLCGSTLYHGVSAPRFILSELNKLLKSYDEISIELDGLVYHGMGTHYGKGVGIVNMPGDIVCVFEYGVDHPGLRIMEIGRFYGLHYRINAEGSWERVLHEEDCACGSDHTENFRLLGRVDLALKDGWIKCVEPGLYVQKDVDPTSDPRATWGEPY
;
A
#
# COMPACT_ATOMS: atom_id res chain seq x y z
N MET A 1 17.01 -5.02 -33.29
CA MET A 1 15.70 -5.61 -32.97
C MET A 1 15.10 -6.19 -34.24
N ASP A 2 14.84 -7.50 -34.26
CA ASP A 2 14.18 -8.19 -35.36
C ASP A 2 12.66 -7.98 -35.33
N LYS A 3 12.01 -8.05 -36.49
CA LYS A 3 10.55 -7.94 -36.61
C LYS A 3 9.99 -9.19 -37.26
N TRP A 4 9.01 -9.82 -36.60
CA TRP A 4 8.36 -11.03 -37.09
C TRP A 4 6.86 -10.84 -37.13
N ARG A 5 6.22 -11.47 -38.11
CA ARG A 5 4.77 -11.65 -38.17
C ARG A 5 4.50 -13.14 -38.23
N CYS A 6 3.74 -13.65 -37.26
CA CYS A 6 3.36 -15.06 -37.20
C CYS A 6 1.85 -15.17 -37.46
N GLU A 7 1.45 -16.16 -38.25
CA GLU A 7 0.04 -16.41 -38.59
C GLU A 7 -0.48 -17.72 -37.96
N THR A 8 0.40 -18.51 -37.33
CA THR A 8 0.02 -19.73 -36.62
C THR A 8 0.75 -19.86 -35.28
N SER A 9 0.17 -20.62 -34.34
CA SER A 9 0.75 -20.90 -33.02
C SER A 9 2.13 -21.58 -33.13
N LYS A 10 2.26 -22.49 -34.10
CA LYS A 10 3.51 -23.19 -34.41
C LYS A 10 4.61 -22.27 -34.96
N GLU A 11 4.26 -21.32 -35.82
CA GLU A 11 5.22 -20.30 -36.29
C GLU A 11 5.71 -19.42 -35.15
N LEU A 12 4.80 -19.04 -34.24
CA LEU A 12 5.14 -18.26 -33.06
C LEU A 12 6.10 -19.03 -32.14
N GLU A 13 5.81 -20.29 -31.84
CA GLU A 13 6.67 -21.17 -31.04
C GLU A 13 8.06 -21.31 -31.66
N MET A 14 8.13 -21.63 -32.96
CA MET A 14 9.39 -21.76 -33.69
C MET A 14 10.18 -20.45 -33.71
N THR A 15 9.51 -19.30 -33.81
CA THR A 15 10.14 -17.98 -33.82
C THR A 15 10.72 -17.64 -32.46
N ILE A 16 9.98 -17.88 -31.37
CA ILE A 16 10.46 -17.68 -29.99
C ILE A 16 11.67 -18.58 -29.72
N GLY A 17 11.62 -19.85 -30.14
CA GLY A 17 12.69 -20.82 -29.93
C GLY A 17 14.06 -20.44 -30.52
N ARG A 18 14.12 -19.48 -31.46
CA ARG A 18 15.37 -19.02 -32.08
C ARG A 18 16.26 -18.20 -31.15
N TYR A 19 15.70 -17.57 -30.12
CA TYR A 19 16.44 -16.61 -29.29
C TYR A 19 17.16 -17.24 -28.08
N GLY A 20 16.94 -18.53 -27.82
CA GLY A 20 17.63 -19.27 -26.75
C GLY A 20 17.27 -18.78 -25.34
N PRO A 21 18.02 -19.22 -24.31
CA PRO A 21 17.76 -18.86 -22.92
C PRO A 21 18.15 -17.40 -22.59
N GLY A 22 17.65 -16.89 -21.45
CA GLY A 22 17.99 -15.54 -20.96
C GLY A 22 17.19 -14.42 -21.64
N VAL A 23 16.01 -14.75 -22.14
CA VAL A 23 15.04 -13.84 -22.75
C VAL A 23 13.87 -13.65 -21.80
N LEU A 24 13.39 -12.41 -21.69
CA LEU A 24 12.15 -12.05 -21.00
C LEU A 24 11.09 -11.68 -22.02
N TYR A 25 9.83 -11.93 -21.69
CA TYR A 25 8.70 -11.76 -22.59
C TYR A 25 7.76 -10.69 -22.07
N ARG A 26 7.33 -9.78 -22.95
CA ARG A 26 6.31 -8.79 -22.62
C ARG A 26 5.23 -8.78 -23.69
N GLY A 27 4.00 -9.05 -23.25
CA GLY A 27 2.81 -9.00 -24.09
C GLY A 27 2.07 -7.68 -23.99
N GLN A 28 1.59 -7.18 -25.13
CA GLN A 28 0.73 -6.01 -25.19
C GLN A 28 -0.32 -6.19 -26.29
N ASN A 29 -1.57 -5.85 -25.99
CA ASN A 29 -2.66 -5.87 -26.96
C ASN A 29 -2.66 -4.66 -27.93
N GLN A 30 -1.72 -3.74 -27.76
CA GLN A 30 -1.52 -2.58 -28.64
C GLN A 30 -0.04 -2.17 -28.67
N HIS A 31 0.40 -1.63 -29.81
CA HIS A 31 1.74 -1.08 -29.97
C HIS A 31 1.77 0.37 -29.50
N TYR A 32 2.66 0.67 -28.56
CA TYR A 32 2.99 2.04 -28.19
C TYR A 32 4.26 2.44 -28.92
N ALA A 33 4.15 3.32 -29.92
CA ALA A 33 5.31 3.82 -30.66
C ALA A 33 5.88 5.09 -30.00
N GLY A 34 7.21 5.23 -29.98
CA GLY A 34 7.90 6.47 -29.70
C GLY A 34 7.74 7.48 -30.83
N THR A 35 8.20 8.71 -30.62
CA THR A 35 8.19 9.78 -31.65
C THR A 35 9.04 9.43 -32.88
N ASP A 36 9.95 8.48 -32.75
CA ASP A 36 10.82 7.91 -33.78
C ASP A 36 10.26 6.64 -34.44
N GLY A 37 9.04 6.22 -34.06
CA GLY A 37 8.40 5.01 -34.57
C GLY A 37 8.97 3.69 -34.01
N GLN A 38 9.89 3.75 -33.04
CA GLN A 38 10.39 2.56 -32.33
C GLN A 38 9.44 2.15 -31.19
N PRO A 39 9.50 0.91 -30.68
CA PRO A 39 8.71 0.52 -29.52
C PRO A 39 9.01 1.40 -28.30
N SER A 40 7.96 2.01 -27.76
CA SER A 40 7.99 2.77 -26.51
C SER A 40 7.53 1.87 -25.36
N LEU A 41 8.48 1.20 -24.72
CA LEU A 41 8.26 0.42 -23.51
C LEU A 41 8.39 1.34 -22.28
N SER A 42 7.44 2.25 -22.14
CA SER A 42 7.35 3.20 -21.02
C SER A 42 6.80 2.55 -19.74
N THR A 43 7.07 3.18 -18.60
CA THR A 43 6.51 2.78 -17.30
C THR A 43 5.09 3.33 -17.11
N SER A 44 4.35 2.80 -16.14
CA SER A 44 3.03 3.34 -15.79
C SER A 44 3.09 4.77 -15.29
N PHE A 45 4.15 5.16 -14.56
CA PHE A 45 4.30 6.55 -14.12
C PHE A 45 4.57 7.51 -15.27
N GLN A 46 5.37 7.11 -16.27
CA GLN A 46 5.59 7.92 -17.46
C GLN A 46 4.29 8.16 -18.24
N ARG A 47 3.35 7.21 -18.23
CA ARG A 47 2.07 7.34 -18.94
C ARG A 47 0.99 8.12 -18.17
N GLN A 48 0.90 7.93 -16.85
CA GLN A 48 -0.26 8.38 -16.07
C GLN A 48 0.09 9.32 -14.91
N GLY A 49 1.37 9.59 -14.69
CA GLY A 49 1.85 10.40 -13.57
C GLY A 49 1.77 9.67 -12.22
N CYS A 50 2.44 10.27 -11.23
CA CYS A 50 2.45 9.84 -9.84
C CYS A 50 1.42 10.63 -9.03
N VAL A 51 0.70 9.95 -8.14
CA VAL A 51 -0.08 10.58 -7.06
C VAL A 51 0.70 10.37 -5.76
N PRO A 52 1.43 11.37 -5.25
CA PRO A 52 2.41 11.19 -4.16
C PRO A 52 1.82 10.55 -2.90
N ASP A 53 0.68 11.04 -2.42
CA ASP A 53 0.06 10.54 -1.18
C ASP A 53 -0.32 9.07 -1.28
N LEU A 54 -0.91 8.68 -2.43
CA LEU A 54 -1.19 7.28 -2.71
C LEU A 54 0.11 6.48 -2.80
N MET A 55 1.15 6.97 -3.48
CA MET A 55 2.43 6.27 -3.58
C MET A 55 3.05 5.99 -2.21
N ILE A 56 3.01 6.97 -1.30
CA ILE A 56 3.56 6.83 0.05
C ILE A 56 2.77 5.76 0.83
N LYS A 57 1.43 5.85 0.82
CA LYS A 57 0.55 4.87 1.49
C LYS A 57 0.73 3.46 0.91
N TRP A 58 0.78 3.33 -0.42
CA TRP A 58 1.05 2.07 -1.11
C TRP A 58 2.41 1.49 -0.72
N THR A 59 3.47 2.29 -0.77
CA THR A 59 4.83 1.84 -0.44
C THR A 59 4.92 1.33 0.99
N TYR A 60 4.29 2.05 1.93
CA TYR A 60 4.22 1.65 3.33
C TYR A 60 3.55 0.29 3.49
N TYR A 61 2.36 0.10 2.92
CA TYR A 61 1.64 -1.15 3.10
C TYR A 61 2.21 -2.33 2.33
N ALA A 62 2.85 -2.11 1.18
CA ALA A 62 3.66 -3.15 0.52
C ALA A 62 4.73 -3.69 1.46
N LYS A 63 5.53 -2.76 2.01
CA LYS A 63 6.62 -3.09 2.92
C LYS A 63 6.10 -3.95 4.08
N ARG A 64 4.95 -3.59 4.64
CA ARG A 64 4.31 -4.36 5.72
C ARG A 64 3.84 -5.74 5.29
N ALA A 65 3.16 -5.85 4.15
CA ALA A 65 2.73 -7.14 3.62
C ALA A 65 3.95 -8.08 3.41
N LEU A 66 5.06 -7.56 2.89
CA LEU A 66 6.28 -8.35 2.72
C LEU A 66 6.92 -8.74 4.06
N GLN A 67 6.98 -7.82 5.03
CA GLN A 67 7.48 -8.11 6.37
C GLN A 67 6.67 -9.22 7.07
N HIS A 68 5.35 -9.27 6.86
CA HIS A 68 4.49 -10.28 7.44
C HIS A 68 4.58 -11.63 6.70
N LEU A 69 4.67 -11.61 5.36
CA LEU A 69 4.45 -12.80 4.53
C LEU A 69 5.75 -13.47 4.04
N VAL A 70 6.86 -12.74 3.97
CA VAL A 70 8.12 -13.22 3.39
C VAL A 70 9.12 -13.48 4.51
N ARG A 71 9.51 -14.75 4.67
CA ARG A 71 10.40 -15.17 5.76
C ARG A 71 11.77 -14.53 5.64
N GLY A 72 12.22 -13.90 6.72
CA GLY A 72 13.53 -13.27 6.78
C GLY A 72 13.62 -11.98 5.98
N TRP A 73 12.49 -11.44 5.49
CA TRP A 73 12.43 -10.12 4.90
C TRP A 73 12.83 -9.09 5.96
N LYS A 74 14.04 -8.56 5.81
CA LYS A 74 14.51 -7.47 6.66
C LYS A 74 14.01 -6.16 6.08
N GLU A 75 13.86 -5.18 6.96
CA GLU A 75 13.63 -3.83 6.52
C GLU A 75 14.84 -3.35 5.69
N THR A 76 14.70 -3.40 4.37
CA THR A 76 15.69 -2.86 3.43
C THR A 76 15.26 -1.47 3.01
N ASP A 77 16.21 -0.56 2.84
CA ASP A 77 15.98 0.76 2.22
C ASP A 77 15.60 0.66 0.72
N ASP A 78 15.45 -0.57 0.19
CA ASP A 78 15.08 -0.85 -1.19
C ASP A 78 13.58 -0.63 -1.44
N ALA A 79 13.20 0.65 -1.56
CA ALA A 79 11.86 1.06 -2.00
C ALA A 79 11.53 0.57 -3.42
N ALA A 80 12.54 0.23 -4.22
CA ALA A 80 12.39 -0.22 -5.60
C ALA A 80 11.69 -1.58 -5.64
N THR A 81 12.12 -2.54 -4.81
CA THR A 81 11.48 -3.86 -4.72
C THR A 81 10.02 -3.79 -4.24
N ASN A 82 9.72 -2.92 -3.26
CA ASN A 82 8.34 -2.70 -2.80
C ASN A 82 7.43 -2.20 -3.94
N GLN A 83 7.88 -1.19 -4.71
CA GLN A 83 7.12 -0.66 -5.83
C GLN A 83 6.97 -1.68 -6.98
N ALA A 84 7.97 -2.54 -7.13
CA ALA A 84 8.02 -3.53 -8.20
C ALA A 84 6.95 -4.62 -8.00
N ILE A 85 6.84 -5.19 -6.80
CA ILE A 85 5.81 -6.19 -6.47
C ILE A 85 4.40 -5.60 -6.61
N LEU A 86 4.21 -4.36 -6.16
CA LEU A 86 2.88 -3.74 -6.17
C LEU A 86 2.32 -3.45 -7.55
N GLN A 87 3.18 -3.37 -8.57
CA GLN A 87 2.72 -3.21 -9.95
C GLN A 87 1.73 -4.31 -10.36
N HIS A 88 1.88 -5.53 -9.82
CA HIS A 88 1.00 -6.68 -10.06
C HIS A 88 -0.37 -6.57 -9.37
N TYR A 89 -0.48 -5.65 -8.43
CA TYR A 89 -1.71 -5.33 -7.72
C TYR A 89 -2.29 -4.00 -8.20
N GLY A 90 -1.89 -3.53 -9.37
CA GLY A 90 -2.46 -2.34 -10.02
C GLY A 90 -1.80 -1.02 -9.63
N PHE A 91 -0.74 -1.04 -8.82
CA PHE A 91 0.02 0.16 -8.52
C PHE A 91 0.85 0.62 -9.73
N ARG A 92 1.08 1.93 -9.83
CA ARG A 92 1.96 2.50 -10.86
C ARG A 92 3.39 2.52 -10.35
N SER A 93 4.35 2.06 -11.14
CA SER A 93 5.76 2.03 -10.75
C SER A 93 6.69 2.64 -11.82
N PHE A 94 7.98 2.72 -11.48
CA PHE A 94 9.08 3.00 -12.41
C PHE A 94 9.60 1.75 -13.14
N PHE A 95 8.92 0.62 -13.05
CA PHE A 95 9.39 -0.64 -13.59
C PHE A 95 8.55 -1.09 -14.78
N LEU A 96 9.19 -1.89 -15.62
CA LEU A 96 8.54 -2.61 -16.69
C LEU A 96 8.33 -4.05 -16.25
N ASP A 97 7.07 -4.47 -16.28
CA ASP A 97 6.68 -5.85 -16.05
C ASP A 97 7.03 -6.74 -17.26
N ALA A 98 7.67 -7.88 -17.00
CA ALA A 98 7.98 -8.90 -17.98
C ALA A 98 7.78 -10.29 -17.36
N SER A 99 7.67 -11.32 -18.18
CA SER A 99 7.55 -12.71 -17.74
C SER A 99 8.72 -13.54 -18.25
N GLY A 100 9.17 -14.52 -17.48
CA GLY A 100 10.03 -15.60 -17.98
C GLY A 100 9.26 -16.62 -18.83
N ASN A 101 7.92 -16.59 -18.79
CA ASN A 101 7.05 -17.51 -19.49
C ASN A 101 6.41 -16.85 -20.73
N PRO A 102 6.71 -17.32 -21.96
CA PRO A 102 6.15 -16.74 -23.18
C PRO A 102 4.63 -16.94 -23.30
N HIS A 103 4.05 -17.97 -22.68
CA HIS A 103 2.60 -18.22 -22.71
C HIS A 103 1.84 -17.15 -21.93
N VAL A 104 2.38 -16.72 -20.78
CA VAL A 104 1.81 -15.61 -19.98
C VAL A 104 1.83 -14.31 -20.78
N ALA A 105 2.96 -14.02 -21.43
CA ALA A 105 3.08 -12.83 -22.27
C ALA A 105 2.14 -12.89 -23.49
N ALA A 106 1.99 -14.04 -24.15
CA ALA A 106 1.02 -14.21 -25.24
C ALA A 106 -0.42 -13.97 -24.76
N TRP A 107 -0.76 -14.44 -23.56
CA TRP A 107 -2.07 -14.18 -22.95
C TRP A 107 -2.34 -12.68 -22.77
N PHE A 108 -1.38 -11.91 -22.24
CA PHE A 108 -1.51 -10.46 -22.13
C PHE A 108 -1.55 -9.75 -23.49
N ALA A 109 -0.87 -10.29 -24.51
CA ALA A 109 -0.92 -9.76 -25.86
C ALA A 109 -2.27 -10.01 -26.56
N SER A 110 -3.02 -11.03 -26.12
CA SER A 110 -4.30 -11.42 -26.72
C SER A 110 -5.53 -10.98 -25.93
N ASN A 111 -5.36 -10.30 -24.80
CA ASN A 111 -6.45 -9.87 -23.94
C ASN A 111 -6.32 -8.37 -23.61
N ARG A 112 -7.47 -7.68 -23.58
CA ARG A 112 -7.57 -6.28 -23.21
C ARG A 112 -8.04 -6.16 -21.77
N PHE A 113 -7.32 -5.36 -20.98
CA PHE A 113 -7.74 -4.98 -19.65
C PHE A 113 -8.91 -3.99 -19.73
N GLU A 114 -9.98 -4.26 -18.99
CA GLU A 114 -11.10 -3.35 -18.78
C GLU A 114 -11.34 -3.20 -17.28
N SER A 115 -11.63 -1.98 -16.85
CA SER A 115 -12.00 -1.70 -15.46
C SER A 115 -13.19 -0.77 -15.39
N LYS A 116 -14.05 -0.99 -14.39
CA LYS A 116 -15.24 -0.17 -14.14
C LYS A 116 -15.41 0.04 -12.64
N ILE A 117 -15.70 1.28 -12.25
CA ILE A 117 -16.12 1.58 -10.88
C ILE A 117 -17.46 0.88 -10.62
N ALA A 118 -17.51 0.08 -9.57
CA ALA A 118 -18.72 -0.56 -9.08
C ALA A 118 -19.06 -0.02 -7.69
N VAL A 119 -20.36 0.05 -7.39
CA VAL A 119 -20.90 0.40 -6.08
C VAL A 119 -21.72 -0.78 -5.61
N ASN A 120 -21.34 -1.36 -4.48
CA ASN A 120 -21.92 -2.58 -3.95
C ASN A 120 -22.63 -2.27 -2.63
N MET A 121 -23.88 -2.70 -2.49
CA MET A 121 -24.59 -2.64 -1.20
C MET A 121 -24.21 -3.87 -0.38
N VAL A 122 -23.63 -3.66 0.78
CA VAL A 122 -23.32 -4.73 1.73
C VAL A 122 -23.80 -4.33 3.11
N GLU A 123 -23.69 -5.25 4.05
CA GLU A 123 -23.86 -5.01 5.47
C GLU A 123 -22.50 -5.19 6.16
N ASP A 124 -22.23 -4.40 7.19
CA ASP A 124 -21.09 -4.64 8.05
C ASP A 124 -21.33 -5.87 8.96
N CYS A 125 -20.41 -6.14 9.89
CA CYS A 125 -20.54 -7.29 10.80
C CYS A 125 -21.70 -7.19 11.81
N PHE A 126 -22.40 -6.06 11.82
CA PHE A 126 -23.51 -5.74 12.70
C PHE A 126 -24.82 -5.55 11.95
N GLU A 127 -24.84 -5.96 10.68
CA GLU A 127 -25.99 -5.83 9.77
C GLU A 127 -26.32 -4.37 9.41
N ASP A 128 -25.40 -3.43 9.67
CA ASP A 128 -25.57 -2.03 9.30
C ASP A 128 -25.22 -1.86 7.80
N PRO A 129 -26.16 -1.35 6.97
CA PRO A 129 -25.96 -1.29 5.52
C PRO A 129 -25.02 -0.16 5.09
N VAL A 130 -24.15 -0.46 4.12
CA VAL A 130 -23.18 0.50 3.55
C VAL A 130 -23.01 0.33 2.04
N TRP A 131 -22.56 1.39 1.37
CA TRP A 131 -22.12 1.36 -0.02
C TRP A 131 -20.61 1.23 -0.11
N LEU A 132 -20.12 0.24 -0.85
CA LEU A 132 -18.70 0.04 -1.10
C LEU A 132 -18.34 0.33 -2.56
N ARG A 133 -17.48 1.33 -2.78
CA ARG A 133 -16.89 1.64 -4.07
C ARG A 133 -15.66 0.77 -4.31
N THR A 134 -15.71 -0.03 -5.38
CA THR A 134 -14.63 -0.91 -5.84
C THR A 134 -14.26 -0.62 -7.30
N LEU A 135 -13.08 -1.07 -7.72
CA LEU A 135 -12.65 -1.04 -9.11
C LEU A 135 -12.69 -2.46 -9.67
N ASN A 136 -13.83 -2.85 -10.24
CA ASN A 136 -13.97 -4.15 -10.87
C ASN A 136 -13.11 -4.17 -12.13
N ALA A 137 -12.28 -5.19 -12.25
CA ALA A 137 -11.37 -5.39 -13.35
C ALA A 137 -11.65 -6.72 -14.04
N ARG A 138 -11.40 -6.77 -15.34
CA ARG A 138 -11.48 -8.00 -16.12
C ARG A 138 -10.56 -7.92 -17.33
N PHE A 139 -10.25 -9.09 -17.88
CA PHE A 139 -9.62 -9.20 -19.18
C PHE A 139 -10.64 -9.76 -20.18
N VAL A 140 -10.80 -9.07 -21.31
CA VAL A 140 -11.65 -9.54 -22.41
C VAL A 140 -10.76 -9.93 -23.59
N PRO A 141 -11.11 -10.99 -24.34
CA PRO A 141 -10.37 -11.35 -25.55
C PRO A 141 -10.28 -10.16 -26.52
N ALA A 142 -9.08 -9.88 -27.02
CA ALA A 142 -8.87 -8.90 -28.09
C ALA A 142 -9.15 -9.53 -29.46
N GLU A 143 -9.57 -8.73 -30.42
CA GLU A 143 -9.76 -9.16 -31.82
C GLU A 143 -8.60 -8.72 -32.73
N ASP A 144 -7.86 -7.70 -32.30
CA ASP A 144 -6.79 -7.08 -33.07
C ASP A 144 -5.48 -7.89 -33.04
N VAL A 145 -4.46 -7.36 -33.70
CA VAL A 145 -3.09 -7.89 -33.65
C VAL A 145 -2.49 -7.64 -32.26
N GLY A 146 -1.99 -8.70 -31.62
CA GLY A 146 -1.22 -8.59 -30.39
C GLY A 146 0.29 -8.43 -30.67
N HIS A 147 1.01 -7.93 -29.68
CA HIS A 147 2.43 -7.63 -29.75
C HIS A 147 3.19 -8.35 -28.63
N LEU A 148 4.20 -9.12 -29.01
CA LEU A 148 5.11 -9.80 -28.10
C LEU A 148 6.52 -9.25 -28.28
N TYR A 149 7.12 -8.74 -27.20
CA TYR A 149 8.49 -8.26 -27.18
C TYR A 149 9.38 -9.23 -26.44
N LEU A 150 10.53 -9.56 -27.05
CA LEU A 150 11.57 -10.39 -26.45
C LEU A 150 12.70 -9.47 -25.99
N ILE A 151 13.00 -9.49 -24.69
CA ILE A 151 13.95 -8.61 -24.04
C ILE A 151 15.17 -9.43 -23.60
N SER A 152 16.37 -8.97 -23.93
CA SER A 152 17.60 -9.67 -23.56
C SER A 152 18.07 -9.31 -22.16
N GLN A 153 18.13 -10.29 -21.25
CA GLN A 153 18.74 -10.08 -19.94
C GLN A 153 20.23 -9.73 -20.02
N LYS A 154 20.92 -10.15 -21.10
CA LYS A 154 22.31 -9.78 -21.35
C LYS A 154 22.42 -8.29 -21.71
N ALA A 155 21.59 -7.82 -22.63
CA ALA A 155 21.58 -6.41 -23.02
C ALA A 155 21.16 -5.49 -21.86
N LEU A 156 20.16 -5.90 -21.06
CA LEU A 156 19.77 -5.20 -19.83
C LEU A 156 20.99 -4.97 -18.92
N ARG A 157 21.73 -6.05 -18.61
CA ARG A 157 22.95 -5.98 -17.80
C ARG A 157 24.02 -5.07 -18.40
N GLN A 158 24.21 -5.11 -19.73
CA GLN A 158 25.17 -4.23 -20.42
C GLN A 158 24.78 -2.75 -20.34
N CYS A 159 23.49 -2.46 -20.29
CA CYS A 159 22.95 -1.11 -20.11
C CYS A 159 22.84 -0.69 -18.62
N GLY A 160 23.27 -1.54 -17.68
CA GLY A 160 23.13 -1.28 -16.24
C GLY A 160 21.69 -1.33 -15.73
N ILE A 161 20.77 -1.94 -16.48
CA ILE A 161 19.37 -2.12 -16.10
C ILE A 161 19.22 -3.47 -15.40
N GLN A 162 18.61 -3.47 -14.21
CA GLN A 162 18.36 -4.70 -13.47
C GLN A 162 17.11 -5.41 -13.99
N ALA A 163 17.14 -6.74 -13.90
CA ALA A 163 16.01 -7.62 -14.11
C ALA A 163 15.95 -8.59 -12.94
N VAL A 164 15.02 -8.38 -12.02
CA VAL A 164 14.88 -9.19 -10.80
C VAL A 164 13.70 -10.13 -10.95
N HIS A 165 13.90 -11.41 -10.67
CA HIS A 165 12.81 -12.38 -10.67
C HIS A 165 12.05 -12.33 -9.36
N LEU A 166 10.73 -12.16 -9.41
CA LEU A 166 9.94 -11.96 -8.20
C LEU A 166 9.69 -13.24 -7.40
N SER A 167 10.01 -14.43 -7.92
CA SER A 167 9.95 -15.65 -7.08
C SER A 167 11.01 -15.69 -5.99
N GLU A 168 12.05 -14.84 -6.05
CA GLU A 168 12.99 -14.64 -4.95
C GLU A 168 12.30 -14.11 -3.68
N ILE A 169 11.08 -13.58 -3.83
CA ILE A 169 10.25 -13.03 -2.77
C ILE A 169 9.10 -14.00 -2.49
N ALA A 170 9.44 -15.25 -2.20
CA ALA A 170 8.45 -16.28 -1.92
C ALA A 170 7.76 -16.04 -0.58
N THR A 171 6.43 -16.06 -0.59
CA THR A 171 5.62 -16.10 0.63
C THR A 171 5.70 -17.49 1.29
N ASN A 172 5.45 -17.57 2.59
CA ASN A 172 5.47 -18.85 3.31
C ASN A 172 4.41 -19.84 2.78
N GLU A 173 3.27 -19.32 2.34
CA GLU A 173 2.13 -20.09 1.85
C GLU A 173 1.49 -19.36 0.64
N GLY A 174 0.61 -20.03 -0.07
CA GLY A 174 -0.11 -19.48 -1.22
C GLY A 174 0.72 -19.37 -2.51
N ALA A 175 0.10 -18.79 -3.53
CA ALA A 175 0.70 -18.57 -4.85
C ALA A 175 0.38 -17.14 -5.33
N PRO A 176 1.17 -16.14 -4.91
CA PRO A 176 0.99 -14.76 -5.33
C PRO A 176 1.00 -14.58 -6.86
N ARG A 177 0.32 -13.55 -7.35
CA ARG A 177 0.23 -13.21 -8.79
C ARG A 177 1.57 -13.23 -9.52
N TYR A 178 2.59 -12.60 -8.94
CA TYR A 178 3.92 -12.51 -9.56
C TYR A 178 4.64 -13.86 -9.68
N VAL A 179 4.29 -14.84 -8.83
CA VAL A 179 4.80 -16.21 -8.94
C VAL A 179 4.09 -16.93 -10.09
N ARG A 180 2.75 -16.84 -10.17
CA ARG A 180 1.96 -17.48 -11.24
C ARG A 180 2.27 -16.90 -12.63
N GLN A 181 2.64 -15.63 -12.68
CA GLN A 181 2.99 -14.91 -13.92
C GLN A 181 4.47 -15.06 -14.31
N ASP A 182 5.28 -15.79 -13.53
CA ASP A 182 6.74 -15.93 -13.73
C ASP A 182 7.44 -14.57 -13.92
N THR A 183 7.12 -13.64 -13.03
CA THR A 183 7.40 -12.23 -13.24
C THR A 183 8.87 -11.86 -13.06
N TYR A 184 9.34 -10.99 -13.96
CA TYR A 184 10.56 -10.20 -13.84
C TYR A 184 10.26 -8.71 -13.81
N MET A 185 10.98 -8.00 -12.95
CA MET A 185 10.94 -6.55 -12.84
C MET A 185 12.14 -5.94 -13.52
N VAL A 186 11.90 -5.24 -14.64
CA VAL A 186 12.94 -4.59 -15.43
C VAL A 186 12.96 -3.10 -15.10
N GLY A 187 14.06 -2.62 -14.50
CA GLY A 187 14.19 -1.21 -14.11
C GLY A 187 15.11 -0.98 -12.91
N PRO A 188 14.96 0.16 -12.19
CA PRO A 188 13.99 1.23 -12.45
C PRO A 188 14.30 2.02 -13.74
N LEU A 189 13.26 2.45 -14.45
CA LEU A 189 13.31 3.20 -15.71
C LEU A 189 12.80 4.63 -15.47
N ILE A 190 13.66 5.49 -14.93
CA ILE A 190 13.27 6.80 -14.38
C ILE A 190 13.12 7.86 -15.48
N GLN A 191 14.09 7.96 -16.39
CA GLN A 191 14.17 9.07 -17.36
C GLN A 191 13.54 8.75 -18.73
N SER A 192 13.66 7.51 -19.18
CA SER A 192 13.16 7.04 -20.47
C SER A 192 12.59 5.63 -20.33
N GLY A 193 11.80 5.19 -21.30
CA GLY A 193 11.36 3.79 -21.39
C GLY A 193 12.55 2.85 -21.65
N LEU A 194 12.27 1.55 -21.73
CA LEU A 194 13.33 0.58 -22.02
C LEU A 194 13.96 0.86 -23.39
N HIS A 195 15.30 0.91 -23.44
CA HIS A 195 16.04 1.18 -24.67
C HIS A 195 15.84 0.07 -25.70
N VAL A 196 15.70 0.43 -26.99
CA VAL A 196 15.43 -0.54 -28.08
C VAL A 196 16.52 -1.59 -28.22
N ASP A 197 17.77 -1.26 -27.87
CA ASP A 197 18.89 -2.22 -27.90
C ASP A 197 18.72 -3.37 -26.90
N CYS A 198 17.87 -3.21 -25.89
CA CYS A 198 17.51 -4.29 -24.97
C CYS A 198 16.46 -5.24 -25.56
N VAL A 199 15.80 -4.86 -26.66
CA VAL A 199 14.75 -5.62 -27.31
C VAL A 199 15.35 -6.42 -28.49
N LEU A 200 15.35 -7.74 -28.34
CA LEU A 200 15.81 -8.67 -29.37
C LEU A 200 14.84 -8.69 -30.54
N ALA A 201 13.54 -8.82 -30.24
CA ALA A 201 12.52 -8.99 -31.26
C ALA A 201 11.19 -8.36 -30.89
N HIS A 202 10.46 -7.93 -31.92
CA HIS A 202 9.05 -7.58 -31.88
C HIS A 202 8.29 -8.54 -32.79
N ILE A 203 7.46 -9.39 -32.18
CA ILE A 203 6.64 -10.37 -32.87
C ILE A 203 5.19 -9.87 -32.85
N THR A 204 4.53 -9.87 -34.01
CA THR A 204 3.10 -9.59 -34.14
C THR A 204 2.36 -10.82 -34.62
N ALA A 205 1.16 -11.03 -34.08
CA ALA A 205 0.30 -12.14 -34.47
C ALA A 205 -1.17 -11.79 -34.21
N PRO A 206 -2.12 -12.38 -34.96
CA PRO A 206 -3.55 -12.29 -34.62
C PRO A 206 -3.81 -12.73 -33.17
N ALA A 207 -4.72 -12.06 -32.46
CA ALA A 207 -5.01 -12.40 -31.06
C ALA A 207 -5.48 -13.85 -30.88
N GLU A 208 -6.12 -14.47 -31.88
CA GLU A 208 -6.50 -15.89 -31.84
C GLU A 208 -5.29 -16.83 -31.80
N VAL A 209 -4.25 -16.53 -32.57
CA VAL A 209 -2.98 -17.28 -32.60
C VAL A 209 -2.27 -17.17 -31.25
N LEU A 210 -2.27 -15.97 -30.67
CA LEU A 210 -1.69 -15.71 -29.36
C LEU A 210 -2.47 -16.41 -28.23
N ARG A 211 -3.81 -16.46 -28.31
CA ARG A 211 -4.63 -17.23 -27.37
C ARG A 211 -4.37 -18.73 -27.48
N GLU A 212 -4.33 -19.26 -28.70
CA GLU A 212 -4.01 -20.67 -28.93
C GLU A 212 -2.63 -21.02 -28.35
N PHE A 213 -1.63 -20.17 -28.60
CA PHE A 213 -0.29 -20.34 -28.03
C PHE A 213 -0.27 -20.19 -26.50
N ALA A 214 -1.05 -19.28 -25.92
CA ALA A 214 -1.13 -19.10 -24.46
C ALA A 214 -1.67 -20.35 -23.73
N GLY A 215 -2.40 -21.22 -24.43
CA GLY A 215 -2.87 -22.51 -23.90
C GLY A 215 -3.80 -22.34 -22.70
N GLU A 216 -3.44 -22.96 -21.58
CA GLU A 216 -4.27 -23.00 -20.36
C GLU A 216 -4.22 -21.71 -19.52
N CYS A 217 -3.38 -20.73 -19.88
CA CYS A 217 -3.33 -19.44 -19.19
C CYS A 217 -4.70 -18.74 -19.25
N ASN A 218 -5.24 -18.38 -18.09
CA ASN A 218 -6.51 -17.69 -17.97
C ASN A 218 -6.49 -16.69 -16.80
N ALA A 219 -7.52 -15.83 -16.73
CA ALA A 219 -7.58 -14.76 -15.73
C ALA A 219 -7.63 -15.30 -14.29
N GLU A 220 -8.42 -16.34 -14.02
CA GLU A 220 -8.54 -16.94 -12.68
C GLU A 220 -7.21 -17.51 -12.20
N TRP A 221 -6.44 -18.12 -13.10
CA TRP A 221 -5.10 -18.60 -12.79
C TRP A 221 -4.12 -17.45 -12.59
N LEU A 222 -4.03 -16.47 -13.50
CA LEU A 222 -3.04 -15.40 -13.42
C LEU A 222 -3.32 -14.37 -12.32
N PHE A 223 -4.58 -14.26 -11.90
CA PHE A 223 -5.07 -13.33 -10.87
C PHE A 223 -5.83 -14.10 -9.78
N PRO A 224 -5.13 -14.89 -8.94
CA PRO A 224 -5.73 -15.67 -7.86
C PRO A 224 -6.64 -14.86 -6.94
N GLU A 225 -7.61 -15.57 -6.38
CA GLU A 225 -8.44 -15.11 -5.28
C GLU A 225 -7.61 -14.79 -4.02
N PRO A 226 -8.12 -13.95 -3.11
CA PRO A 226 -7.45 -13.66 -1.84
C PRO A 226 -7.17 -14.91 -0.99
N SER A 227 -7.91 -16.01 -1.17
CA SER A 227 -7.63 -17.27 -0.48
C SER A 227 -6.32 -17.94 -0.92
N ASP A 228 -5.87 -17.66 -2.14
CA ASP A 228 -4.69 -18.25 -2.75
C ASP A 228 -3.51 -17.27 -2.82
N ASP A 229 -3.79 -15.96 -2.82
CA ASP A 229 -2.80 -14.88 -2.86
C ASP A 229 -2.78 -14.12 -1.53
N PRO A 230 -1.86 -14.46 -0.60
CA PRO A 230 -1.82 -13.83 0.71
C PRO A 230 -1.42 -12.34 0.64
N VAL A 231 -0.62 -11.93 -0.36
CA VAL A 231 -0.29 -10.52 -0.55
C VAL A 231 -1.54 -9.75 -0.96
N TYR A 232 -2.36 -10.32 -1.85
CA TYR A 232 -3.64 -9.70 -2.21
C TYR A 232 -4.58 -9.60 -1.00
N ALA A 233 -4.65 -10.65 -0.19
CA ALA A 233 -5.48 -10.67 1.02
C ALA A 233 -5.09 -9.57 2.02
N GLU A 234 -3.80 -9.40 2.30
CA GLU A 234 -3.27 -8.32 3.16
C GLU A 234 -3.63 -6.94 2.59
N LEU A 235 -3.46 -6.74 1.28
CA LEU A 235 -3.78 -5.46 0.63
C LEU A 235 -5.28 -5.11 0.72
N LEU A 236 -6.15 -6.11 0.63
CA LEU A 236 -7.60 -5.95 0.76
C LEU A 236 -8.07 -5.78 2.21
N ALA A 237 -7.29 -6.19 3.19
CA ALA A 237 -7.64 -6.14 4.61
C ALA A 237 -7.55 -4.73 5.22
N MET A 238 -7.04 -3.76 4.46
CA MET A 238 -6.98 -2.37 4.92
C MET A 238 -8.37 -1.77 5.17
N PRO A 239 -8.47 -0.80 6.10
CA PRO A 239 -9.73 -0.16 6.44
C PRO A 239 -10.33 0.52 5.20
N TRP A 240 -11.64 0.46 5.08
CA TRP A 240 -12.40 1.26 4.14
C TRP A 240 -12.48 2.69 4.64
N GLU A 241 -12.38 3.66 3.75
CA GLU A 241 -12.44 5.09 4.08
C GLU A 241 -13.77 5.68 3.64
N LYS A 242 -14.42 6.45 4.53
CA LYS A 242 -15.64 7.18 4.18
C LYS A 242 -15.41 8.16 3.03
N MET A 243 -16.34 8.19 2.08
CA MET A 243 -16.36 9.11 0.96
C MET A 243 -17.10 10.41 1.33
N LEU A 244 -16.41 11.34 1.99
CA LEU A 244 -17.00 12.57 2.56
C LEU A 244 -17.74 13.49 1.55
N HIS A 245 -17.47 13.37 0.25
CA HIS A 245 -18.10 14.18 -0.79
C HIS A 245 -19.39 13.58 -1.35
N VAL A 246 -19.76 12.36 -0.92
CA VAL A 246 -21.00 11.70 -1.30
C VAL A 246 -22.04 12.01 -0.21
N PRO A 247 -23.20 12.60 -0.56
CA PRO A 247 -24.27 12.85 0.41
C PRO A 247 -24.73 11.55 1.07
N ASP A 248 -24.84 11.57 2.39
CA ASP A 248 -25.34 10.45 3.20
C ASP A 248 -26.89 10.44 3.19
N ASP A 249 -27.51 10.11 2.05
CA ASP A 249 -28.98 10.00 1.89
C ASP A 249 -29.54 8.70 2.52
N GLY A 250 -29.16 8.43 3.77
CA GLY A 250 -29.57 7.26 4.56
C GLY A 250 -28.60 6.06 4.53
N LEU A 251 -27.61 6.06 3.65
CA LEU A 251 -26.56 5.03 3.57
C LEU A 251 -25.20 5.67 3.30
N GLU A 252 -24.19 5.30 4.08
CA GLU A 252 -22.84 5.86 3.94
C GLU A 252 -22.05 5.11 2.87
N ALA A 253 -21.23 5.86 2.12
CA ALA A 253 -20.37 5.32 1.09
C ALA A 253 -18.91 5.28 1.54
N PHE A 254 -18.24 4.15 1.27
CA PHE A 254 -16.85 3.93 1.59
C PHE A 254 -16.08 3.45 0.35
N ARG A 255 -14.79 3.74 0.32
CA ARG A 255 -13.84 3.29 -0.72
C ARG A 255 -12.69 2.53 -0.08
N ARG A 256 -12.02 1.69 -0.87
CA ARG A 256 -10.78 1.04 -0.42
C ARG A 256 -9.72 2.09 -0.03
N SER A 257 -8.99 1.81 1.04
CA SER A 257 -7.78 2.56 1.42
C SER A 257 -6.73 2.60 0.30
N LEU A 258 -6.66 1.53 -0.49
CA LEU A 258 -5.83 1.40 -1.68
C LEU A 258 -6.73 0.94 -2.84
N GLU A 259 -6.80 1.72 -3.92
CA GLU A 259 -7.60 1.35 -5.08
C GLU A 259 -6.93 0.17 -5.82
N LEU A 260 -7.50 -1.03 -5.67
CA LEU A 260 -7.02 -2.28 -6.25
C LEU A 260 -7.93 -2.69 -7.43
N PRO A 261 -7.39 -3.20 -8.55
CA PRO A 261 -8.19 -3.90 -9.55
C PRO A 261 -8.66 -5.24 -8.98
N GLU A 262 -9.97 -5.39 -8.84
CA GLU A 262 -10.62 -6.58 -8.30
C GLU A 262 -11.14 -7.45 -9.45
N TYR A 263 -10.44 -8.56 -9.73
CA TYR A 263 -10.72 -9.46 -10.86
C TYR A 263 -11.84 -10.46 -10.59
N SER A 264 -12.20 -10.60 -9.32
CA SER A 264 -13.20 -11.54 -8.82
C SER A 264 -14.15 -10.86 -7.84
N TYR A 265 -15.33 -11.45 -7.69
CA TYR A 265 -16.32 -11.00 -6.71
C TYR A 265 -16.07 -11.68 -5.36
N HIS A 266 -15.10 -11.17 -4.60
CA HIS A 266 -14.78 -11.65 -3.25
C HIS A 266 -15.44 -10.82 -2.14
N LEU A 267 -16.21 -9.78 -2.50
CA LEU A 267 -17.03 -9.02 -1.56
C LEU A 267 -18.14 -9.92 -0.99
N GLN A 268 -18.26 -9.92 0.33
CA GLN A 268 -19.28 -10.68 1.04
C GLN A 268 -20.48 -9.77 1.30
N LYS A 269 -21.70 -10.34 1.27
CA LYS A 269 -22.92 -9.60 1.61
C LYS A 269 -22.87 -9.10 3.06
N HIS A 270 -22.39 -9.94 3.99
CA HIS A 270 -22.07 -9.57 5.37
C HIS A 270 -20.56 -9.49 5.51
N MET A 271 -20.04 -8.29 5.70
CA MET A 271 -18.60 -8.07 5.82
C MET A 271 -18.09 -8.59 7.17
N PRO A 272 -16.92 -9.24 7.22
CA PRO A 272 -16.40 -9.78 8.46
C PRO A 272 -15.98 -8.65 9.42
N PRO A 273 -15.96 -8.88 10.75
CA PRO A 273 -15.61 -7.86 11.74
C PRO A 273 -14.33 -7.11 11.45
N ARG A 274 -13.30 -7.81 10.94
CA ARG A 274 -12.02 -7.22 10.54
C ARG A 274 -12.11 -6.16 9.43
N SER A 275 -13.26 -5.91 8.81
CA SER A 275 -13.43 -4.90 7.75
C SER A 275 -13.90 -3.60 8.36
N ALA A 276 -12.97 -2.78 8.84
CA ALA A 276 -13.31 -1.47 9.39
C ALA A 276 -13.86 -0.55 8.30
N MET A 277 -15.01 0.04 8.55
CA MET A 277 -15.64 1.09 7.77
C MET A 277 -15.37 2.41 8.46
N TYR A 278 -14.17 2.96 8.22
CA TYR A 278 -13.64 4.05 9.01
C TYR A 278 -14.27 5.38 8.64
N ARG A 279 -14.82 6.04 9.66
CA ARG A 279 -15.21 7.45 9.64
C ARG A 279 -14.10 8.26 10.32
N PRO A 280 -13.64 9.38 9.75
CA PRO A 280 -12.67 10.23 10.43
C PRO A 280 -13.14 10.61 11.82
N PHE A 281 -12.31 10.41 12.83
CA PHE A 281 -12.59 10.84 14.20
C PHE A 281 -11.31 11.20 14.93
N TRP A 282 -11.44 12.02 15.96
CA TRP A 282 -10.39 12.39 16.90
C TRP A 282 -10.82 11.96 18.29
N THR A 283 -9.91 11.41 19.09
CA THR A 283 -10.26 10.90 20.43
C THR A 283 -10.90 11.98 21.31
N ARG A 284 -10.51 13.25 21.11
CA ARG A 284 -11.06 14.41 21.82
C ARG A 284 -12.56 14.66 21.61
N ASP A 285 -13.10 14.24 20.47
CA ASP A 285 -14.50 14.46 20.11
C ASP A 285 -15.38 13.26 20.45
N LEU A 286 -14.78 12.12 20.80
CA LEU A 286 -15.53 10.96 21.25
C LEU A 286 -16.16 11.25 22.61
N PRO A 287 -17.40 10.78 22.85
CA PRO A 287 -18.00 10.93 24.16
C PRO A 287 -17.13 10.24 25.22
N PRO A 288 -17.04 10.78 26.45
CA PRO A 288 -16.27 10.13 27.50
C PRO A 288 -16.80 8.69 27.72
N PRO A 289 -15.92 7.70 27.88
CA PRO A 289 -16.34 6.34 28.19
C PRO A 289 -17.24 6.33 29.43
N SER A 290 -18.30 5.54 29.40
CA SER A 290 -19.31 5.45 30.48
C SER A 290 -18.71 5.11 31.86
N ASN A 291 -17.49 4.57 31.92
CA ASN A 291 -16.81 4.13 33.13
C ASN A 291 -15.64 5.03 33.57
N CYS A 292 -15.38 6.14 32.87
CA CYS A 292 -14.24 6.99 33.20
C CYS A 292 -14.59 7.95 34.35
N GLN A 293 -14.16 7.60 35.56
CA GLN A 293 -14.00 8.61 36.61
C GLN A 293 -12.93 9.59 36.14
N THR A 294 -13.26 10.89 36.10
CA THR A 294 -12.31 11.95 35.71
C THR A 294 -11.07 11.87 36.60
N SER A 295 -10.03 11.23 36.07
CA SER A 295 -8.69 11.27 36.63
C SER A 295 -8.19 12.71 36.61
N ALA A 296 -7.19 13.01 37.45
CA ALA A 296 -6.60 14.32 37.62
C ALA A 296 -6.36 15.06 36.28
N HIS A 297 -6.44 16.39 36.28
CA HIS A 297 -6.20 17.24 35.10
C HIS A 297 -4.81 16.97 34.47
N ILE A 298 -4.70 15.98 33.58
CA ILE A 298 -3.54 15.75 32.72
C ILE A 298 -3.56 16.86 31.67
N GLN A 299 -2.50 17.66 31.62
CA GLN A 299 -2.34 18.65 30.54
C GLN A 299 -1.87 17.93 29.28
N MET A 300 -2.73 17.84 28.28
CA MET A 300 -2.44 17.15 27.03
C MET A 300 -2.28 18.13 25.86
N ALA A 301 -1.25 17.94 25.05
CA ALA A 301 -1.15 18.52 23.72
C ALA A 301 -1.61 17.50 22.69
N GLN A 302 -2.60 17.85 21.88
CA GLN A 302 -3.10 17.05 20.77
C GLN A 302 -2.54 17.59 19.46
N VAL A 303 -1.94 16.71 18.68
CA VAL A 303 -1.35 16.99 17.37
C VAL A 303 -2.12 16.17 16.34
N LEU A 304 -2.98 16.82 15.57
CA LEU A 304 -3.80 16.19 14.54
C LEU A 304 -3.07 16.28 13.20
N CYS A 305 -2.81 15.14 12.57
CA CYS A 305 -2.03 15.07 11.35
C CYS A 305 -2.61 14.07 10.34
N GLY A 306 -2.25 14.26 9.07
CA GLY A 306 -2.66 13.39 7.99
C GLY A 306 -1.91 12.06 8.05
N SER A 307 -2.59 10.96 7.74
CA SER A 307 -2.01 9.62 7.71
C SER A 307 -0.79 9.48 6.77
N THR A 308 -0.65 10.35 5.76
CA THR A 308 0.54 10.43 4.90
C THR A 308 1.81 10.74 5.68
N LEU A 309 1.71 11.50 6.78
CA LEU A 309 2.84 11.78 7.67
C LEU A 309 3.29 10.51 8.40
N TYR A 310 2.39 9.57 8.68
CA TYR A 310 2.73 8.27 9.25
C TYR A 310 3.37 7.35 8.21
N HIS A 311 2.79 7.26 7.02
CA HIS A 311 3.27 6.37 5.94
C HIS A 311 4.59 6.84 5.30
N GLY A 312 5.02 8.08 5.57
CA GLY A 312 6.23 8.67 5.01
C GLY A 312 7.52 7.91 5.34
N VAL A 313 8.54 8.10 4.50
CA VAL A 313 9.87 7.49 4.68
C VAL A 313 10.83 8.53 5.25
N SER A 314 11.46 8.21 6.39
CA SER A 314 12.54 9.01 6.97
C SER A 314 13.41 8.15 7.88
N ALA A 315 14.65 8.59 8.11
CA ALA A 315 15.44 8.06 9.21
C ALA A 315 14.77 8.42 10.56
N PRO A 316 14.81 7.54 11.57
CA PRO A 316 14.35 7.88 12.92
C PRO A 316 15.18 9.04 13.48
N ARG A 317 14.55 9.91 14.26
CA ARG A 317 15.20 11.06 14.91
C ARG A 317 15.01 10.98 16.40
N PHE A 318 16.10 11.14 17.14
CA PHE A 318 16.10 11.09 18.60
C PHE A 318 16.32 12.46 19.25
N ILE A 319 16.62 13.49 18.45
CA ILE A 319 16.64 14.89 18.89
C ILE A 319 15.37 15.53 18.35
N LEU A 320 14.40 15.76 19.24
CA LEU A 320 13.04 16.19 18.91
C LEU A 320 12.77 17.55 19.58
N SER A 321 13.32 18.61 19.01
CA SER A 321 13.43 19.91 19.67
C SER A 321 12.10 20.61 19.95
N GLU A 322 11.11 20.47 19.06
CA GLU A 322 9.79 21.05 19.24
C GLU A 322 8.94 20.19 20.17
N LEU A 323 9.01 18.85 20.06
CA LEU A 323 8.34 17.94 20.99
C LEU A 323 8.87 18.10 22.41
N ASN A 324 10.18 18.29 22.59
CA ASN A 324 10.79 18.60 23.89
C ASN A 324 10.27 19.92 24.49
N LYS A 325 9.89 20.92 23.67
CA LYS A 325 9.28 22.15 24.17
C LYS A 325 7.85 21.89 24.63
N LEU A 326 7.10 21.06 23.91
CA LEU A 326 5.74 20.68 24.30
C LEU A 326 5.74 19.90 25.62
N LEU A 327 6.66 18.95 25.83
CA LEU A 327 6.78 18.18 27.07
C LEU A 327 7.12 19.01 28.33
N LYS A 328 7.57 20.27 28.16
CA LYS A 328 7.76 21.19 29.29
C LYS A 328 6.45 21.83 29.77
N SER A 329 5.43 21.82 28.93
CA SER A 329 4.15 22.50 29.14
C SER A 329 2.97 21.53 29.25
N TYR A 330 3.18 20.26 28.88
CA TYR A 330 2.16 19.24 28.83
C TYR A 330 2.72 17.92 29.40
N ASP A 331 1.87 17.21 30.14
CA ASP A 331 2.16 15.89 30.70
C ASP A 331 2.13 14.79 29.63
N GLU A 332 1.33 15.00 28.58
CA GLU A 332 1.13 14.08 27.47
C GLU A 332 1.06 14.81 26.13
N ILE A 333 1.65 14.21 25.11
CA ILE A 333 1.48 14.62 23.71
C ILE A 333 0.81 13.46 22.98
N SER A 334 -0.40 13.70 22.47
CA SER A 334 -1.14 12.77 21.62
C SER A 334 -0.98 13.19 20.17
N ILE A 335 -0.28 12.39 19.35
CA ILE A 335 -0.18 12.59 17.91
C ILE A 335 -1.18 11.64 17.25
N GLU A 336 -2.29 12.16 16.74
CA GLU A 336 -3.36 11.39 16.09
C GLU A 336 -3.36 11.58 14.59
N LEU A 337 -3.70 10.50 13.87
CA LEU A 337 -3.80 10.47 12.42
C LEU A 337 -5.26 10.63 11.98
N ASP A 338 -5.51 11.26 10.84
CA ASP A 338 -6.85 11.35 10.24
C ASP A 338 -7.40 10.01 9.72
N GLY A 339 -6.60 8.94 9.77
CA GLY A 339 -6.92 7.59 9.29
C GLY A 339 -6.57 6.49 10.28
N LEU A 340 -6.84 5.24 9.90
CA LEU A 340 -6.40 4.04 10.60
C LEU A 340 -5.21 3.39 9.90
N VAL A 341 -4.28 2.87 10.68
CA VAL A 341 -3.12 2.11 10.22
C VAL A 341 -3.39 0.63 10.44
N TYR A 342 -3.29 -0.18 9.39
CA TYR A 342 -3.45 -1.63 9.50
C TYR A 342 -2.13 -2.32 9.86
N HIS A 343 -2.16 -3.18 10.89
CA HIS A 343 -0.99 -3.93 11.39
C HIS A 343 -1.08 -5.45 11.18
N GLY A 344 -2.06 -5.97 10.43
CA GLY A 344 -2.26 -7.42 10.31
C GLY A 344 -3.08 -8.02 11.47
N MET A 345 -3.61 -7.20 12.38
CA MET A 345 -4.15 -7.63 13.68
C MET A 345 -5.68 -7.68 13.74
N GLY A 346 -6.33 -8.20 12.69
CA GLY A 346 -7.78 -8.37 12.66
C GLY A 346 -8.54 -7.04 12.76
N THR A 347 -9.23 -6.80 13.86
CA THR A 347 -10.02 -5.57 14.13
C THR A 347 -9.21 -4.45 14.79
N HIS A 348 -7.94 -4.69 15.11
CA HIS A 348 -7.09 -3.72 15.80
C HIS A 348 -6.25 -2.91 14.81
N TYR A 349 -6.34 -1.58 14.94
CA TYR A 349 -5.68 -0.62 14.07
C TYR A 349 -4.87 0.39 14.88
N GLY A 350 -3.77 0.87 14.31
CA GLY A 350 -3.06 2.04 14.83
C GLY A 350 -3.79 3.33 14.49
N LYS A 351 -3.77 4.30 15.40
CA LYS A 351 -4.41 5.62 15.27
C LYS A 351 -3.44 6.78 15.47
N GLY A 352 -2.22 6.51 15.90
CA GLY A 352 -1.22 7.53 16.15
C GLY A 352 -0.20 7.11 17.20
N VAL A 353 0.60 8.07 17.68
CA VAL A 353 1.65 7.84 18.68
C VAL A 353 1.44 8.79 19.86
N GLY A 354 1.51 8.27 21.07
CA GLY A 354 1.48 9.06 22.29
C GLY A 354 2.84 9.13 22.96
N ILE A 355 3.07 10.23 23.66
CA ILE A 355 4.23 10.47 24.52
C ILE A 355 3.70 10.88 25.89
N VAL A 356 4.08 10.18 26.95
CA VAL A 356 3.71 10.56 28.31
C VAL A 356 4.95 10.73 29.18
N ASN A 357 4.99 11.83 29.95
CA ASN A 357 6.01 12.05 30.96
C ASN A 357 5.84 11.06 32.12
N MET A 358 6.95 10.50 32.56
CA MET A 358 7.04 9.61 33.70
C MET A 358 8.04 10.13 34.73
N PRO A 359 7.97 9.67 35.99
CA PRO A 359 8.95 10.04 37.01
C PRO A 359 10.39 9.75 36.58
N GLY A 360 11.33 10.64 36.93
CA GLY A 360 12.77 10.41 36.72
C GLY A 360 13.31 10.80 35.33
N ASP A 361 12.75 11.84 34.71
CA ASP A 361 13.10 12.33 33.36
C ASP A 361 12.95 11.26 32.26
N ILE A 362 12.02 10.34 32.48
CA ILE A 362 11.65 9.27 31.56
C ILE A 362 10.39 9.68 30.81
N VAL A 363 10.32 9.31 29.54
CA VAL A 363 9.12 9.40 28.72
C VAL A 363 8.79 8.02 28.17
N CYS A 364 7.51 7.69 28.15
CA CYS A 364 7.01 6.51 27.46
C CYS A 364 6.45 6.92 26.10
N VAL A 365 6.91 6.26 25.04
CA VAL A 365 6.42 6.40 23.67
C VAL A 365 5.62 5.15 23.32
N PHE A 366 4.35 5.32 23.00
CA PHE A 366 3.42 4.22 22.73
C PHE A 366 2.59 4.50 21.48
N GLU A 367 1.97 3.46 20.91
CA GLU A 367 1.01 3.60 19.81
C GLU A 367 -0.42 3.66 20.37
N TYR A 368 -1.24 4.57 19.85
CA TYR A 368 -2.68 4.51 20.09
C TYR A 368 -3.27 3.43 19.20
N GLY A 369 -3.96 2.47 19.79
CA GLY A 369 -4.67 1.43 19.06
C GLY A 369 -6.17 1.57 19.25
N VAL A 370 -6.90 1.12 18.25
CA VAL A 370 -8.36 1.18 18.18
C VAL A 370 -8.87 -0.20 17.79
N ASP A 371 -9.82 -0.72 18.55
CA ASP A 371 -10.63 -1.86 18.12
C ASP A 371 -11.83 -1.34 17.33
N HIS A 372 -11.86 -1.63 16.02
CA HIS A 372 -12.81 -1.05 15.08
C HIS A 372 -13.50 -2.10 14.18
N PRO A 373 -14.39 -2.94 14.72
CA PRO A 373 -15.19 -3.85 13.91
C PRO A 373 -16.26 -3.11 13.09
N GLY A 374 -16.31 -3.33 11.77
CA GLY A 374 -17.33 -2.73 10.92
C GLY A 374 -17.36 -1.20 11.05
N LEU A 375 -18.53 -0.63 11.31
CA LEU A 375 -18.74 0.81 11.52
C LEU A 375 -18.49 1.29 12.96
N ARG A 376 -18.16 0.42 13.91
CA ARG A 376 -18.17 0.75 15.34
C ARG A 376 -16.77 0.89 15.90
N ILE A 377 -16.60 1.85 16.81
CA ILE A 377 -15.41 2.00 17.64
C ILE A 377 -15.74 1.30 18.97
N MET A 378 -15.04 0.22 19.29
CA MET A 378 -15.32 -0.56 20.52
C MET A 378 -14.39 -0.16 21.66
N GLU A 379 -13.12 0.05 21.36
CA GLU A 379 -12.11 0.38 22.36
C GLU A 379 -11.02 1.28 21.75
N ILE A 380 -10.45 2.16 22.57
CA ILE A 380 -9.22 2.89 22.27
C ILE A 380 -8.29 2.73 23.46
N GLY A 381 -7.04 2.40 23.18
CA GLY A 381 -6.05 2.11 24.21
C GLY A 381 -4.64 2.47 23.79
N ARG A 382 -3.74 2.36 24.76
CA ARG A 382 -2.29 2.48 24.56
C ARG A 382 -1.72 1.09 24.34
N PHE A 383 -0.98 0.91 23.27
CA PHE A 383 -0.29 -0.33 22.95
C PHE A 383 1.19 -0.07 22.77
N TYR A 384 2.01 -1.10 22.98
CA TYR A 384 3.37 -1.12 22.44
C TYR A 384 4.27 0.06 22.90
N GLY A 385 4.31 0.30 24.21
CA GLY A 385 5.15 1.34 24.82
C GLY A 385 6.64 0.96 24.92
N LEU A 386 7.53 1.91 24.65
CA LEU A 386 8.96 1.84 24.98
C LEU A 386 9.40 3.10 25.72
N HIS A 387 10.36 2.96 26.62
CA HIS A 387 10.79 4.03 27.52
C HIS A 387 12.13 4.64 27.12
N TYR A 388 12.22 5.96 27.26
CA TYR A 388 13.37 6.78 26.89
C TYR A 388 13.68 7.81 27.96
N ARG A 389 14.96 8.14 28.14
CA ARG A 389 15.40 9.28 28.96
C ARG A 389 15.81 10.43 28.05
N ILE A 390 15.41 11.65 28.40
CA ILE A 390 15.85 12.85 27.69
C ILE A 390 17.13 13.36 28.36
N ASN A 391 18.24 13.38 27.62
CA ASN A 391 19.53 13.85 28.14
C ASN A 391 19.65 15.39 28.11
N ALA A 392 20.77 15.93 28.60
CA ALA A 392 20.98 17.37 28.70
C ALA A 392 20.99 18.08 27.33
N GLU A 393 21.38 17.37 26.28
CA GLU A 393 21.37 17.83 24.89
C GLU A 393 19.98 17.74 24.24
N GLY A 394 18.98 17.20 24.95
CA GLY A 394 17.62 16.99 24.45
C GLY A 394 17.48 15.76 23.54
N SER A 395 18.47 14.87 23.53
CA SER A 395 18.41 13.59 22.82
C SER A 395 17.72 12.53 23.67
N TRP A 396 16.98 11.66 23.00
CA TRP A 396 16.19 10.60 23.62
C TRP A 396 16.97 9.29 23.57
N GLU A 397 17.28 8.74 24.73
CA GLU A 397 18.08 7.53 24.87
C GLU A 397 17.21 6.40 25.44
N ARG A 398 17.22 5.24 24.78
CA ARG A 398 16.44 4.07 25.22
C ARG A 398 16.87 3.63 26.62
N VAL A 399 15.91 3.41 27.51
CA VAL A 399 16.14 2.89 28.87
C VAL A 399 15.26 1.68 29.15
N LEU A 400 15.84 0.59 29.66
CA LEU A 400 15.05 -0.59 30.03
C LEU A 400 14.06 -0.24 31.14
N HIS A 401 12.80 -0.62 30.94
CA HIS A 401 11.70 -0.39 31.87
C HIS A 401 10.81 -1.63 31.95
N GLU A 402 10.15 -1.85 33.10
CA GLU A 402 9.32 -3.04 33.32
C GLU A 402 8.04 -3.07 32.46
N GLU A 403 7.55 -1.89 32.08
CA GLU A 403 6.38 -1.71 31.20
C GLU A 403 6.76 -1.68 29.71
N ASP A 404 8.02 -1.97 29.35
CA ASP A 404 8.41 -2.06 27.95
C ASP A 404 7.67 -3.18 27.24
N CYS A 405 7.31 -2.92 25.98
CA CYS A 405 6.68 -3.91 25.13
C CYS A 405 7.53 -5.17 24.98
N ALA A 406 6.90 -6.33 25.21
CA ALA A 406 7.53 -7.64 25.10
C ALA A 406 7.60 -8.22 23.66
N CYS A 407 7.20 -7.46 22.63
CA CYS A 407 7.16 -7.97 21.25
C CYS A 407 8.56 -8.16 20.61
N GLY A 408 9.61 -7.61 21.24
CA GLY A 408 10.99 -7.73 20.78
C GLY A 408 11.37 -6.82 19.60
N SER A 409 10.51 -5.87 19.21
CA SER A 409 10.76 -4.85 18.19
C SER A 409 11.14 -3.51 18.84
N ASP A 410 11.99 -2.73 18.16
CA ASP A 410 12.45 -1.41 18.62
C ASP A 410 11.45 -0.28 18.34
N HIS A 411 10.31 -0.59 17.74
CA HIS A 411 9.22 0.35 17.39
C HIS A 411 9.73 1.60 16.65
N THR A 412 10.70 1.42 15.77
CA THR A 412 11.40 2.51 15.07
C THR A 412 10.45 3.40 14.25
N GLU A 413 9.33 2.86 13.76
CA GLU A 413 8.30 3.62 13.04
C GLU A 413 7.70 4.76 13.90
N ASN A 414 7.56 4.56 15.22
CA ASN A 414 7.08 5.63 16.11
C ASN A 414 8.06 6.81 16.07
N PHE A 415 9.37 6.57 16.18
CA PHE A 415 10.39 7.62 16.13
C PHE A 415 10.54 8.25 14.74
N ARG A 416 10.21 7.51 13.68
CA ARG A 416 10.13 8.08 12.33
C ARG A 416 8.98 9.07 12.23
N LEU A 417 7.80 8.74 12.76
CA LEU A 417 6.67 9.68 12.85
C LEU A 417 7.02 10.89 13.73
N LEU A 418 7.54 10.67 14.94
CA LEU A 418 7.93 11.75 15.85
C LEU A 418 8.89 12.73 15.18
N GLY A 419 9.90 12.21 14.47
CA GLY A 419 10.86 13.04 13.74
C GLY A 419 10.22 13.89 12.63
N ARG A 420 9.19 13.38 11.96
CA ARG A 420 8.46 14.12 10.91
C ARG A 420 7.50 15.14 11.52
N VAL A 421 6.85 14.83 12.63
CA VAL A 421 6.01 15.78 13.38
C VAL A 421 6.86 16.92 13.93
N ASP A 422 8.02 16.62 14.53
CA ASP A 422 8.95 17.64 15.04
C ASP A 422 9.40 18.62 13.95
N LEU A 423 9.75 18.09 12.76
CA LEU A 423 10.04 18.91 11.59
C LEU A 423 8.83 19.74 11.15
N ALA A 424 7.65 19.14 11.06
CA ALA A 424 6.46 19.82 10.60
C ALA A 424 6.02 20.94 11.56
N LEU A 425 6.22 20.77 12.87
CA LEU A 425 6.06 21.83 13.87
C LEU A 425 7.08 22.95 13.64
N LYS A 426 8.36 22.61 13.46
CA LYS A 426 9.44 23.57 13.25
C LYS A 426 9.24 24.41 11.98
N ASP A 427 8.82 23.76 10.90
CA ASP A 427 8.62 24.36 9.59
C ASP A 427 7.25 25.08 9.48
N GLY A 428 6.41 24.99 10.52
CA GLY A 428 5.10 25.63 10.57
C GLY A 428 4.02 24.98 9.70
N TRP A 429 4.21 23.73 9.31
CA TRP A 429 3.17 22.91 8.66
C TRP A 429 2.14 22.39 9.64
N ILE A 430 2.55 22.18 10.90
CA ILE A 430 1.64 21.94 12.02
C ILE A 430 1.65 23.21 12.88
N LYS A 431 0.46 23.74 13.19
CA LYS A 431 0.32 24.99 13.94
C LYS A 431 -0.62 24.82 15.12
N CYS A 432 -0.31 25.52 16.21
CA CYS A 432 -1.24 25.69 17.32
C CYS A 432 -2.45 26.52 16.84
N VAL A 433 -3.64 25.94 16.93
CA VAL A 433 -4.90 26.61 16.57
C VAL A 433 -5.69 27.06 17.81
N GLU A 434 -5.51 26.35 18.92
CA GLU A 434 -5.98 26.72 20.27
C GLU A 434 -5.04 26.11 21.31
N PRO A 435 -5.07 26.56 22.59
CA PRO A 435 -4.19 26.02 23.61
C PRO A 435 -4.28 24.50 23.73
N GLY A 436 -3.16 23.81 23.48
CA GLY A 436 -3.10 22.35 23.52
C GLY A 436 -3.58 21.65 22.26
N LEU A 437 -4.01 22.34 21.21
CA LEU A 437 -4.36 21.74 19.92
C LEU A 437 -3.47 22.27 18.80
N TYR A 438 -2.82 21.35 18.13
CA TYR A 438 -1.92 21.55 17.00
C TYR A 438 -2.48 20.80 15.80
N VAL A 439 -2.62 21.45 14.66
CA VAL A 439 -3.26 20.85 13.48
C VAL A 439 -2.33 21.03 12.28
N GLN A 440 -2.11 19.93 11.55
CA GLN A 440 -1.43 19.97 10.27
C GLN A 440 -2.27 20.75 9.25
N LYS A 441 -1.62 21.56 8.44
CA LYS A 441 -2.27 22.26 7.33
C LYS A 441 -3.10 21.29 6.48
N ASP A 442 -4.31 21.71 6.13
CA ASP A 442 -5.26 20.99 5.27
C ASP A 442 -5.88 19.72 5.91
N VAL A 443 -5.62 19.47 7.21
CA VAL A 443 -6.34 18.44 8.01
C VAL A 443 -7.58 19.06 8.66
N ASP A 444 -8.72 18.36 8.55
CA ASP A 444 -9.95 18.75 9.22
C ASP A 444 -9.88 18.37 10.72
N PRO A 445 -9.92 19.34 11.64
CA PRO A 445 -9.83 19.06 13.07
C PRO A 445 -11.14 18.54 13.67
N THR A 446 -12.19 18.36 12.87
CA THR A 446 -13.50 17.89 13.33
C THR A 446 -13.71 16.43 12.99
N SER A 447 -14.29 15.69 13.94
CA SER A 447 -14.72 14.31 13.72
C SER A 447 -15.99 14.25 12.88
N ASP A 448 -16.17 13.12 12.18
CA ASP A 448 -17.46 12.76 11.63
C ASP A 448 -18.49 12.62 12.79
N PRO A 449 -19.63 13.32 12.74
CA PRO A 449 -20.62 13.29 13.83
C PRO A 449 -21.21 11.89 14.12
N ARG A 450 -21.07 10.94 13.18
CA ARG A 450 -21.53 9.55 13.33
C ARG A 450 -20.43 8.61 13.82
N ALA A 451 -19.20 9.11 14.03
CA ALA A 451 -18.15 8.34 14.67
C ALA A 451 -18.40 8.31 16.19
N THR A 452 -19.05 7.26 16.67
CA THR A 452 -19.40 7.09 18.08
C THR A 452 -18.94 5.72 18.59
N TRP A 453 -18.90 5.57 19.93
CA TRP A 453 -18.74 4.26 20.54
C TRP A 453 -19.83 3.30 20.07
N GLY A 454 -19.45 2.06 19.78
CA GLY A 454 -20.40 0.98 19.57
C GLY A 454 -21.07 0.60 20.88
N GLU A 455 -22.37 0.30 20.83
CA GLU A 455 -23.01 -0.40 21.94
C GLU A 455 -22.52 -1.86 21.95
N PRO A 456 -22.00 -2.38 23.09
CA PRO A 456 -21.75 -3.80 23.22
C PRO A 456 -23.09 -4.56 23.13
N TYR A 457 -23.14 -5.59 22.30
CA TYR A 457 -24.31 -6.47 22.13
C TYR A 457 -24.64 -7.28 23.39
#